data_AF-Q5BMN8-F1
#
_entry.id   AF-Q5BMN8-F1
#
_cell.length_a   1.000
_cell.length_b   1.000
_cell.length_c   1.000
_cell.angle_alpha   90.00
_cell.angle_beta   90.00
_cell.angle_gamma   90.00
#
_symmetry.space_group_name_H-M   'P 1'
#
loop_
_entity.id
_entity.type
_entity.pdbx_description
1 polymer ?
#
loop_
_entity_poly.entity_id
_entity_poly.type
_entity_poly.pdbx_seq_one_letter_code
_entity_poly.pdbx_strand_id
1 'polypeptide(L)' 'DEEFYVDLEKKETVWRLPGLSTFGGFDPQGALSNIATSKYNLEIMIKRSNSTAATN' A
#
# COMPACT_ATOMS: atom_id res chain seq x y z
N ASP A 1 -14.15 -1.41 8.05
CA ASP A 1 -14.34 -1.85 6.67
C ASP A 1 -13.26 -1.28 5.77
N GLU A 2 -12.98 -1.98 4.67
CA GLU A 2 -12.09 -1.53 3.60
C GLU A 2 -12.90 -0.78 2.53
N GLU A 3 -12.46 0.42 2.14
CA GLU A 3 -13.11 1.22 1.09
C GLU A 3 -12.65 0.79 -0.31
N PHE A 4 -11.34 0.62 -0.48
CA PHE A 4 -10.69 0.16 -1.69
C PHE A 4 -9.29 -0.40 -1.37
N TYR A 5 -8.73 -1.16 -2.30
CA TYR A 5 -7.30 -1.49 -2.35
C TYR A 5 -6.74 -1.18 -3.73
N VAL A 6 -5.41 -1.19 -3.86
CA VAL A 6 -4.73 -1.05 -5.15
C VAL A 6 -4.14 -2.39 -5.55
N ASP A 7 -4.61 -2.95 -6.66
CA ASP A 7 -3.99 -4.12 -7.27
C ASP A 7 -2.68 -3.68 -7.93
N LEU A 8 -1.55 -4.16 -7.40
CA LEU A 8 -0.22 -3.72 -7.83
C LEU A 8 0.20 -4.30 -9.17
N GLU A 9 -0.32 -5.48 -9.51
CA GLU A 9 -0.03 -6.15 -10.78
C GLU A 9 -0.76 -5.43 -11.91
N LYS A 10 -2.05 -5.18 -11.71
CA LYS A 10 -2.90 -4.47 -12.68
C LYS A 10 -2.76 -2.95 -12.63
N LYS A 11 -2.18 -2.42 -11.55
CA LYS A 11 -2.01 -0.99 -11.26
C LYS A 11 -3.35 -0.25 -11.30
N GLU A 12 -4.35 -0.80 -10.62
CA GLU A 12 -5.71 -0.26 -10.59
C GLU A 12 -6.26 -0.16 -9.17
N THR A 13 -7.15 0.81 -8.96
CA THR A 13 -7.89 0.97 -7.71
C THR A 13 -9.14 0.11 -7.75
N VAL A 14 -9.25 -0.85 -6.84
CA VAL A 14 -10.39 -1.76 -6.71
C VAL A 14 -11.26 -1.35 -5.53
N TRP A 15 -12.50 -0.96 -5.80
CA TRP A 15 -13.45 -0.51 -4.80
C TRP A 15 -14.23 -1.68 -4.19
N ARG A 16 -14.38 -1.69 -2.86
CA ARG A 16 -15.07 -2.76 -2.15
C ARG A 16 -16.58 -2.74 -2.40
N LEU A 17 -17.18 -1.55 -2.43
CA LEU A 17 -18.60 -1.37 -2.71
C LEU A 17 -18.80 -0.65 -4.05
N PRO A 18 -19.69 -1.16 -4.91
CA PRO A 18 -20.03 -0.48 -6.15
C PRO A 18 -20.69 0.87 -5.84
N GLY A 19 -20.24 1.92 -6.51
CA GLY A 19 -20.74 3.29 -6.33
C GLY A 19 -19.87 4.20 -5.45
N LEU A 20 -18.90 3.68 -4.68
CA LEU A 20 -17.97 4.56 -3.96
C LEU A 20 -17.04 5.33 -4.91
N SER A 21 -16.66 4.70 -6.02
CA SER A 21 -15.84 5.31 -7.07
C SER A 21 -16.49 6.51 -7.77
N THR A 22 -17.81 6.73 -7.60
CA THR A 22 -18.50 7.87 -8.18
C THR A 22 -18.39 9.13 -7.33
N PHE A 23 -18.10 8.99 -6.03
CA PHE A 23 -17.90 10.10 -5.10
C PHE A 23 -16.44 10.58 -5.05
N GLY A 24 -15.51 9.81 -5.60
CA GLY A 24 -14.09 10.15 -5.67
C GLY A 24 -13.27 9.05 -6.32
N GLY A 25 -12.08 9.40 -6.81
CA GLY A 25 -11.13 8.47 -7.42
C GLY A 25 -9.83 8.42 -6.62
N PHE A 26 -9.11 7.31 -6.73
CA PHE A 26 -7.74 7.19 -6.22
C PHE A 26 -6.81 6.85 -7.39
N ASP A 27 -5.74 7.61 -7.54
CA ASP A 27 -4.69 7.33 -8.53
C ASP A 27 -3.77 6.22 -8.01
N PRO A 28 -3.77 5.03 -8.65
CA PRO A 28 -2.94 3.90 -8.21
C PRO A 28 -1.43 4.20 -8.24
N GLN A 29 -0.97 5.19 -9.02
CA GLN A 29 0.43 5.60 -9.04
C GLN A 29 0.91 6.11 -7.67
N GLY A 30 0.03 6.73 -6.87
CA GLY A 30 0.33 7.15 -5.50
C GLY A 30 0.66 5.96 -4.60
N ALA A 31 -0.12 4.87 -4.70
CA ALA A 31 0.13 3.66 -3.92
C ALA A 31 1.44 2.98 -4.31
N LEU A 32 1.77 2.91 -5.62
CA LEU A 32 3.04 2.35 -6.09
C LEU A 32 4.25 3.09 -5.51
N SER A 33 4.20 4.43 -5.49
CA SER A 33 5.24 5.27 -4.89
C SER A 33 5.36 5.06 -3.37
N ASN A 34 4.23 4.93 -2.68
CA ASN A 34 4.20 4.69 -1.24
C ASN A 34 4.77 3.32 -0.88
N ILE A 35 4.50 2.28 -1.68
CA ILE A 35 5.07 0.93 -1.47
C ILE A 35 6.57 0.92 -1.72
N ALA A 36 7.04 1.58 -2.77
CA ALA A 36 8.49 1.72 -3.03
C ALA A 36 9.20 2.40 -1.85
N THR A 37 8.61 3.49 -1.33
CA THR A 37 9.11 4.20 -0.15
C THR A 37 9.06 3.33 1.10
N SER A 38 7.97 2.58 1.30
CA SER A 38 7.82 1.69 2.45
C SER A 38 8.83 0.55 2.43
N LYS A 39 9.12 -0.02 1.25
CA LYS A 39 10.17 -1.04 1.07
C LYS A 39 11.54 -0.48 1.44
N TYR A 40 11.90 0.69 0.92
CA TYR A 40 13.15 1.37 1.25
C TYR A 40 13.29 1.63 2.75
N ASN A 41 12.23 2.14 3.39
CA ASN A 41 12.21 2.40 4.83
C ASN A 41 12.31 1.11 5.64
N LEU A 42 11.65 0.02 5.20
CA LEU A 42 11.74 -1.28 5.85
C LEU A 42 13.17 -1.83 5.83
N GLU A 43 13.88 -1.72 4.70
CA GLU A 43 15.29 -2.10 4.61
C GLU A 43 16.18 -1.31 5.58
N ILE A 44 15.89 -0.02 5.79
CA ILE A 44 16.57 0.79 6.80
C ILE A 44 16.23 0.30 8.22
N MET A 45 14.96 0.04 8.50
CA MET A 45 14.52 -0.41 9.82
C MET A 45 15.13 -1.75 10.21
N ILE A 46 15.20 -2.71 9.27
CA ILE A 46 15.86 -4.00 9.48
C ILE A 46 17.33 -3.79 9.89
N LYS A 47 18.06 -2.92 9.20
CA LYS A 47 19.46 -2.61 9.55
C LYS A 47 19.57 -1.96 10.93
N ARG A 48 18.67 -1.03 11.26
CA ARG A 48 18.66 -0.33 12.55
C ARG A 48 18.25 -1.22 13.72
N SER A 49 17.39 -2.21 13.49
CA SER A 49 16.92 -3.14 14.52
C SER A 49 17.84 -4.35 14.70
N ASN A 50 19.05 -4.34 14.13
CA ASN A 50 19.96 -5.47 14.08
C ASN A 50 19.27 -6.75 13.55
N SER A 51 18.37 -6.59 12.56
CA SER A 51 17.58 -7.67 11.96
C SER A 51 16.72 -8.45 12.96
N THR A 52 16.33 -7.85 14.07
CA THR A 52 15.47 -8.48 15.07
C THR A 52 14.05 -8.60 14.52
N ALA A 53 13.51 -9.83 14.50
CA ALA A 53 12.12 -10.08 14.15
C ALA A 53 11.18 -9.72 15.31
N ALA A 54 10.00 -9.19 15.01
CA ALA A 54 8.96 -9.02 16.02
C ALA A 54 8.50 -10.39 16.55
N THR A 55 8.32 -10.51 17.86
CA THR A 55 7.66 -11.65 18.50
C THR A 55 6.15 -11.46 18.47
N ASN A 56 5.42 -12.50 18.01
CA ASN A 56 3.96 -12.54 17.95
C ASN A 56 3.35 -13.16 19.21
#